data_AF-A0A976D1Y9-F1
#
_entry.id   AF-A0A976D1Y9-F1
#
_cell.length_a   1.000
_cell.length_b   1.000
_cell.length_c   1.000
_cell.angle_alpha   90.00
_cell.angle_beta   90.00
_cell.angle_gamma   90.00
#
_symmetry.space_group_name_H-M   'P 1'
#
loop_
_entity.id
_entity.type
_entity.pdbx_description
1 polymer ?
#
loop_
_entity_poly.entity_id
_entity_poly.type
_entity_poly.pdbx_seq_one_letter_code
_entity_poly.pdbx_strand_id
1 'polypeptide(L)'
;APVGKVKVYYKKPNRFKLERNGGISILPKGGVSVNLSSMLTTDGFLALDAGTLNVGGQNLRIIKLLPEKENTDIVLSTLYVDEAQLLIRKTTTTTRENGTYEMELVYGKEAALGLPSKVVFSFNAKDYKLPKGITLEFDDGDAAAKEKMRGKKGRVEISYSTYRVNQGIADAIFR
;
A
#
# COMPACT_ATOMS: atom_id res chain seq x y z
N ALA A 1 -16.47 2.18 10.46
CA ALA A 1 -15.69 3.37 10.03
C ALA A 1 -16.40 4.01 8.84
N PRO A 2 -16.34 5.34 8.67
CA PRO A 2 -17.00 6.01 7.54
C PRO A 2 -16.31 5.66 6.21
N VAL A 3 -17.12 5.36 5.18
CA VAL A 3 -16.64 5.09 3.82
C VAL A 3 -16.50 6.42 3.07
N GLY A 4 -15.27 6.81 2.74
CA GLY A 4 -14.99 8.02 1.95
C GLY A 4 -14.84 7.70 0.46
N LYS A 5 -15.65 8.31 -0.40
CA LYS A 5 -15.46 8.22 -1.87
C LYS A 5 -14.45 9.27 -2.31
N VAL A 6 -13.46 8.83 -3.09
CA VAL A 6 -12.35 9.67 -3.59
C VAL A 6 -12.09 9.36 -5.06
N LYS A 7 -11.54 10.33 -5.78
CA LYS A 7 -11.02 10.16 -7.13
C LYS A 7 -9.49 10.19 -7.06
N VAL A 8 -8.85 9.16 -7.61
CA VAL A 8 -7.39 9.03 -7.60
C VAL A 8 -6.85 9.30 -9.00
N TYR A 9 -5.83 10.15 -9.09
CA TYR A 9 -5.06 10.40 -10.29
C TYR A 9 -3.64 9.89 -10.09
N TYR A 10 -3.13 9.23 -11.13
CA TYR A 10 -1.75 8.82 -11.21
C TYR A 10 -1.20 9.19 -12.58
N LYS A 11 0.04 9.67 -12.61
CA LYS A 11 0.80 9.91 -13.84
C LYS A 11 2.24 9.48 -13.63
N LYS A 12 2.71 8.61 -14.53
CA LYS A 12 4.10 8.14 -14.53
C LYS A 12 5.09 9.33 -14.51
N PRO A 13 6.28 9.17 -13.90
CA PRO A 13 6.71 7.98 -13.16
C PRO A 13 6.15 7.89 -11.73
N ASN A 14 5.82 9.02 -11.09
CA ASN A 14 5.59 9.06 -9.64
C ASN A 14 4.60 10.14 -9.17
N ARG A 15 3.79 10.73 -10.07
CA ARG A 15 2.80 11.75 -9.68
C ARG A 15 1.51 11.10 -9.25
N PHE A 16 1.04 11.46 -8.06
CA PHE A 16 -0.17 10.90 -7.45
C PHE A 16 -0.98 12.03 -6.82
N LYS A 17 -2.31 12.02 -7.01
CA LYS A 17 -3.24 12.94 -6.35
C LYS A 17 -4.53 12.25 -5.98
N LEU A 18 -5.09 12.61 -4.84
CA LEU A 18 -6.39 12.17 -4.37
C LEU A 18 -7.31 13.40 -4.26
N GLU A 19 -8.45 13.37 -4.95
CA GLU A 19 -9.50 14.39 -4.90
C GLU A 19 -10.77 13.84 -4.23
N ARG A 20 -11.52 14.68 -3.52
CA ARG A 20 -12.82 14.32 -2.91
C ARG A 20 -13.96 15.10 -3.55
N ASN A 21 -15.10 14.44 -3.71
CA ASN A 21 -16.34 15.08 -4.13
C ASN A 21 -17.19 15.40 -2.89
N GLY A 22 -17.51 16.68 -2.65
CA GLY A 22 -18.42 17.11 -1.58
C GLY A 22 -17.75 17.28 -0.22
N GLY A 23 -17.42 18.52 0.14
CA GLY A 23 -16.70 18.85 1.37
C GLY A 23 -17.49 18.52 2.63
N ILE A 24 -17.06 17.50 3.37
CA ILE A 24 -16.88 17.46 4.83
C ILE A 24 -15.68 16.53 5.04
N SER A 25 -14.61 17.08 5.62
CA SER A 25 -13.31 16.44 5.71
C SER A 25 -13.22 15.53 6.93
N ILE A 26 -13.38 14.22 6.70
CA ILE A 26 -12.85 13.19 7.62
C ILE A 26 -11.61 12.52 7.03
N LEU A 27 -10.86 13.26 6.20
CA LEU A 27 -9.45 12.91 5.94
C LEU A 27 -8.65 13.81 6.84
N PRO A 28 -7.72 13.26 7.60
CA PRO A 28 -6.85 14.07 8.43
C PRO A 28 -6.05 15.07 7.59
N LYS A 29 -5.77 16.24 8.15
CA LYS A 29 -5.26 17.42 7.41
C LYS A 29 -3.88 17.16 6.77
N GLY A 30 -3.17 16.14 7.21
CA GLY A 30 -1.90 15.63 6.69
C GLY A 30 -1.95 14.66 5.51
N GLY A 31 -2.99 14.67 4.68
CA GLY A 31 -2.96 14.12 3.31
C GLY A 31 -2.56 12.64 3.20
N VAL A 32 -3.51 11.74 3.42
CA VAL A 32 -3.34 10.31 3.10
C VAL A 32 -3.09 10.16 1.59
N SER A 33 -1.85 9.88 1.20
CA SER A 33 -1.45 9.52 -0.17
C SER A 33 -1.03 8.04 -0.18
N VAL A 34 -2.00 7.14 -0.32
CA VAL A 34 -1.71 5.72 -0.55
C VAL A 34 -1.14 5.57 -1.95
N ASN A 35 0.15 5.86 -2.08
CA ASN A 35 0.89 5.65 -3.29
C ASN A 35 1.42 4.22 -3.25
N LEU A 36 0.71 3.32 -3.95
CA LEU A 36 1.09 1.92 -4.08
C LEU A 36 2.51 1.77 -4.68
N SER A 37 2.94 2.69 -5.55
CA SER A 37 4.31 2.69 -6.08
C SER A 37 5.38 3.01 -5.04
N SER A 38 5.05 3.75 -3.98
CA SER A 38 5.97 4.02 -2.86
C SER A 38 6.06 2.85 -1.87
N MET A 39 5.07 1.94 -1.89
CA MET A 39 5.01 0.76 -1.00
C MET A 39 5.46 -0.52 -1.69
N LEU A 40 5.47 -0.53 -3.02
CA LEU A 40 5.89 -1.65 -3.88
C LEU A 40 7.18 -1.34 -4.65
N THR A 41 7.97 -0.32 -4.27
CA THR A 41 9.21 0.03 -4.98
C THR A 41 10.11 -1.20 -5.11
N THR A 42 10.39 -1.62 -6.35
CA THR A 42 11.25 -2.77 -6.68
C THR A 42 12.66 -2.38 -7.10
N ASP A 43 12.93 -1.08 -7.30
CA ASP A 43 14.23 -0.59 -7.74
C ASP A 43 15.20 -0.41 -6.56
N GLY A 44 16.47 -0.76 -6.77
CA GLY A 44 17.51 -0.67 -5.73
C GLY A 44 17.41 -1.76 -4.66
N PHE A 45 16.92 -2.94 -5.06
CA PHE A 45 16.82 -4.14 -4.22
C PHE A 45 17.50 -5.32 -4.90
N LEU A 46 18.20 -6.13 -4.10
CA LEU A 46 18.57 -7.49 -4.45
C LEU A 46 17.35 -8.40 -4.30
N ALA A 47 16.96 -9.09 -5.37
CA ALA A 47 15.90 -10.08 -5.35
C ALA A 47 16.46 -11.48 -5.12
N LEU A 48 15.91 -12.17 -4.12
CA LEU A 48 16.22 -13.55 -3.77
C LEU A 48 14.99 -14.43 -3.99
N ASP A 49 15.16 -15.46 -4.80
CA ASP A 49 14.16 -16.52 -4.92
C ASP A 49 14.09 -17.33 -3.62
N ALA A 50 12.89 -17.40 -3.03
CA ALA A 50 12.61 -18.14 -1.80
C ALA A 50 11.65 -19.32 -2.02
N GLY A 51 11.52 -19.78 -3.27
CA GLY A 51 10.74 -20.96 -3.63
C GLY A 51 9.29 -20.64 -3.97
N THR A 52 8.40 -21.60 -3.75
CA THR A 52 6.98 -21.51 -4.09
C THR A 52 6.11 -21.86 -2.89
N LEU A 53 4.90 -21.31 -2.89
CA LEU A 53 3.87 -21.54 -1.88
C LEU A 53 2.54 -21.79 -2.59
N ASN A 54 1.91 -22.91 -2.27
CA ASN A 54 0.55 -23.19 -2.70
C ASN A 54 -0.44 -22.74 -1.61
N VAL A 55 -1.33 -21.80 -1.95
CA VAL A 55 -2.42 -21.36 -1.05
C VAL A 55 -3.73 -21.44 -1.80
N GLY A 56 -4.67 -22.24 -1.31
CA GLY A 56 -6.01 -22.34 -1.90
C GLY A 56 -6.00 -22.76 -3.37
N GLY A 57 -5.03 -23.57 -3.79
CA GLY A 57 -4.88 -24.01 -5.19
C GLY A 57 -4.13 -23.01 -6.09
N GLN A 58 -3.79 -21.82 -5.59
CA GLN A 58 -2.95 -20.86 -6.30
C GLN A 58 -1.48 -21.09 -5.97
N ASN A 59 -0.65 -21.32 -6.99
CA ASN A 59 0.78 -21.43 -6.84
C ASN A 59 1.42 -20.03 -6.92
N LEU A 60 2.13 -19.64 -5.86
CA LEU A 60 2.78 -18.34 -5.74
C LEU A 60 4.29 -18.50 -5.58
N ARG A 61 5.06 -17.76 -6.37
CA ARG A 61 6.50 -17.60 -6.19
C ARG A 61 6.78 -16.64 -5.05
N ILE A 62 7.67 -17.01 -4.14
CA ILE A 62 8.10 -16.14 -3.06
C ILE A 62 9.42 -15.48 -3.47
N ILE A 63 9.42 -14.15 -3.51
CA ILE A 63 10.63 -13.36 -3.80
C ILE A 63 10.90 -12.46 -2.60
N LYS A 64 12.11 -12.54 -2.04
CA LYS A 64 12.57 -11.65 -0.97
C LYS A 64 13.40 -10.52 -1.58
N LEU A 65 13.07 -9.29 -1.24
CA LEU A 65 13.77 -8.09 -1.66
C LEU A 65 14.55 -7.52 -0.47
N LEU A 66 15.88 -7.43 -0.65
CA LEU A 66 16.79 -6.80 0.28
C LEU A 66 17.27 -5.48 -0.32
N PRO A 67 17.17 -4.34 0.40
CA PRO A 67 17.64 -3.07 -0.15
C PRO A 67 19.15 -3.13 -0.37
N GLU A 68 19.61 -2.61 -1.51
CA GLU A 68 21.05 -2.50 -1.81
C GLU A 68 21.72 -1.40 -1.00
N LYS A 69 20.94 -0.38 -0.62
CA LYS A 69 21.43 0.77 0.16
C LYS A 69 21.18 0.57 1.64
N GLU A 70 22.22 0.77 2.43
CA GLU A 70 22.16 0.66 3.88
C GLU A 70 21.35 1.76 4.57
N ASN A 71 20.97 2.84 3.90
CA ASN A 71 20.22 3.96 4.50
C ASN A 71 18.73 3.99 4.11
N THR A 72 18.15 2.86 3.70
CA THR A 72 16.69 2.78 3.45
C THR A 72 15.92 2.39 4.71
N ASP A 73 14.68 2.84 4.86
CA ASP A 73 13.83 2.43 6.00
C ASP A 73 13.38 0.96 5.89
N ILE A 74 13.30 0.42 4.67
CA ILE A 74 12.93 -0.98 4.45
C ILE A 74 14.08 -1.88 4.89
N VAL A 75 13.77 -2.96 5.61
CA VAL A 75 14.74 -4.00 6.01
C VAL A 75 14.61 -5.22 5.10
N LEU A 76 13.37 -5.64 4.84
CA LEU A 76 13.04 -6.79 4.01
C LEU A 76 11.63 -6.63 3.48
N SER A 77 11.43 -6.88 2.19
CA SER A 77 10.10 -7.08 1.60
C SER A 77 10.00 -8.49 1.05
N THR A 78 8.90 -9.18 1.30
CA THR A 78 8.59 -10.49 0.69
C THR A 78 7.41 -10.30 -0.24
N LEU A 79 7.58 -10.64 -1.52
CA LEU A 79 6.54 -10.65 -2.54
C LEU A 79 6.03 -12.07 -2.73
N TYR A 80 4.71 -12.21 -2.86
CA TYR A 80 4.05 -13.45 -3.25
C TYR A 80 3.45 -13.22 -4.64
N VAL A 81 4.08 -13.81 -5.65
CA VAL A 81 3.81 -13.51 -7.07
C VAL A 81 3.13 -14.68 -7.75
N ASP A 82 2.02 -14.41 -8.41
CA ASP A 82 1.40 -15.31 -9.37
C ASP A 82 2.17 -15.21 -10.69
N GLU A 83 3.03 -16.18 -10.98
CA GLU A 83 3.89 -16.17 -12.18
C GLU A 83 3.10 -16.36 -13.47
N ALA A 84 1.95 -17.01 -13.43
CA ALA A 84 1.12 -17.21 -14.61
C ALA A 84 0.51 -15.88 -15.09
N GLN A 85 0.19 -14.98 -14.16
CA GLN A 85 -0.38 -13.67 -14.47
C GLN A 85 0.61 -12.51 -14.31
N LEU A 86 1.80 -12.76 -13.79
CA LEU A 86 2.81 -11.76 -13.39
C LEU A 86 2.24 -10.71 -12.41
N LEU A 87 1.44 -11.16 -11.44
CA LEU A 87 0.77 -10.29 -10.46
C LEU A 87 1.24 -10.56 -9.04
N ILE A 88 1.60 -9.49 -8.32
CA ILE A 88 1.88 -9.57 -6.88
C ILE A 88 0.53 -9.72 -6.15
N ARG A 89 0.31 -10.85 -5.46
CA ARG A 89 -0.92 -11.11 -4.69
C ARG A 89 -0.85 -10.59 -3.27
N LYS A 90 0.33 -10.70 -2.66
CA LYS A 90 0.59 -10.26 -1.30
C LYS A 90 2.00 -9.71 -1.20
N THR A 91 2.19 -8.76 -0.30
CA THR A 91 3.52 -8.39 0.21
C THR A 91 3.52 -8.40 1.73
N THR A 92 4.68 -8.70 2.30
CA THR A 92 4.98 -8.48 3.71
C THR A 92 6.28 -7.69 3.79
N THR A 93 6.23 -6.50 4.37
CA THR A 93 7.37 -5.58 4.42
C THR A 93 7.68 -5.22 5.87
N THR A 94 8.94 -5.39 6.25
CA THR A 94 9.48 -4.98 7.54
C THR A 94 10.34 -3.74 7.36
N THR A 95 10.09 -2.74 8.20
CA THR A 95 10.84 -1.46 8.24
C THR A 95 11.64 -1.34 9.52
N ARG A 96 12.58 -0.39 9.57
CA ARG A 96 13.43 -0.15 10.74
C ARG A 96 12.66 0.50 11.87
N GLU A 97 11.89 1.52 11.54
CA GLU A 97 11.25 2.38 12.54
C GLU A 97 9.77 2.08 12.76
N ASN A 98 9.12 1.46 11.77
CA ASN A 98 7.65 1.35 11.74
C ASN A 98 7.17 -0.11 11.83
N GLY A 99 8.05 -1.08 12.08
CA GLY A 99 7.66 -2.49 12.18
C GLY A 99 7.22 -3.11 10.85
N THR A 100 6.37 -4.15 10.93
CA THR A 100 5.95 -4.97 9.78
C THR A 100 4.51 -4.68 9.36
N TYR A 101 4.31 -4.53 8.06
CA TYR A 101 2.99 -4.42 7.44
C TYR A 101 2.81 -5.42 6.30
N GLU A 102 1.56 -5.70 5.97
CA GLU A 102 1.16 -6.57 4.87
C GLU A 102 0.24 -5.83 3.92
N MET A 103 0.38 -6.11 2.63
CA MET A 103 -0.56 -5.69 1.60
C MET A 103 -1.08 -6.91 0.86
N GLU A 104 -2.39 -6.99 0.68
CA GLU A 104 -3.03 -7.97 -0.18
C GLU A 104 -3.68 -7.26 -1.36
N LEU A 105 -3.38 -7.72 -2.57
CA LEU A 105 -3.85 -7.15 -3.83
C LEU A 105 -4.84 -8.11 -4.48
N VAL A 106 -6.09 -7.68 -4.56
CA VAL A 106 -7.16 -8.40 -5.22
C VAL A 106 -7.40 -7.76 -6.58
N TYR A 107 -7.35 -8.56 -7.62
CA TYR A 107 -7.48 -8.12 -9.00
C TYR A 107 -8.84 -8.48 -9.57
N GLY A 108 -9.37 -7.57 -10.40
CA GLY A 108 -10.64 -7.71 -11.10
C GLY A 108 -10.44 -7.76 -12.61
N LYS A 109 -11.27 -7.01 -13.34
CA LYS A 109 -11.24 -6.97 -14.81
C LYS A 109 -9.94 -6.39 -15.37
N GLU A 110 -9.31 -5.51 -14.60
CA GLU A 110 -8.10 -4.77 -14.96
C GLU A 110 -6.80 -5.49 -14.57
N ALA A 111 -6.89 -6.79 -14.23
CA ALA A 111 -5.75 -7.63 -13.91
C ALA A 111 -4.66 -7.63 -15.00
N ALA A 112 -5.06 -7.65 -16.27
CA ALA A 112 -4.13 -7.62 -17.41
C ALA A 112 -3.29 -6.32 -17.49
N LEU A 113 -3.73 -5.26 -16.81
CA LEU A 113 -2.99 -3.99 -16.70
C LEU A 113 -2.21 -3.89 -15.38
N GLY A 114 -2.21 -4.93 -14.55
CA GLY A 114 -1.59 -4.92 -13.22
C GLY A 114 -2.31 -4.03 -12.20
N LEU A 115 -3.59 -3.69 -12.45
CA LEU A 115 -4.35 -2.77 -11.58
C LEU A 115 -5.29 -3.56 -10.65
N PRO A 116 -5.12 -3.47 -9.32
CA PRO A 116 -5.94 -4.20 -8.37
C PRO A 116 -7.32 -3.55 -8.18
N SER A 117 -8.40 -4.34 -8.17
CA SER A 117 -9.73 -3.84 -7.80
C SER A 117 -9.86 -3.55 -6.30
N LYS A 118 -9.03 -4.18 -5.46
CA LYS A 118 -9.00 -3.93 -4.02
C LYS A 118 -7.59 -4.12 -3.46
N VAL A 119 -7.22 -3.28 -2.52
CA VAL A 119 -6.01 -3.41 -1.72
C VAL A 119 -6.39 -3.45 -0.25
N VAL A 120 -5.89 -4.44 0.48
CA VAL A 120 -6.05 -4.55 1.93
C VAL A 120 -4.68 -4.35 2.57
N PHE A 121 -4.54 -3.30 3.36
CA PHE A 121 -3.34 -2.99 4.11
C PHE A 121 -3.54 -3.36 5.58
N SER A 122 -2.65 -4.19 6.14
CA SER A 122 -2.71 -4.66 7.52
C SER A 122 -1.40 -4.36 8.24
N PHE A 123 -1.46 -3.87 9.48
CA PHE A 123 -0.28 -3.49 10.26
C PHE A 123 -0.49 -3.71 11.75
N ASN A 124 0.59 -3.84 12.51
CA ASN A 124 0.51 -3.87 13.97
C ASN A 124 0.42 -2.43 14.51
N ALA A 125 -0.67 -2.09 15.20
CA ALA A 125 -0.90 -0.73 15.68
C ALA A 125 0.08 -0.27 16.79
N LYS A 126 0.80 -1.19 17.44
CA LYS A 126 1.79 -0.86 18.48
C LYS A 126 3.10 -0.33 17.88
N ASP A 127 3.55 -0.94 16.79
CA ASP A 127 4.92 -0.75 16.26
C ASP A 127 4.94 0.23 15.07
N TYR A 128 3.77 0.58 14.53
CA TYR A 128 3.62 1.39 13.33
C TYR A 128 3.35 2.86 13.70
N LYS A 129 4.37 3.72 13.60
CA LYS A 129 4.09 5.12 13.24
C LYS A 129 3.66 5.08 11.79
N LEU A 130 2.41 5.45 11.49
CA LEU A 130 1.96 5.43 10.10
C LEU A 130 2.95 6.27 9.25
N PRO A 131 3.52 5.74 8.15
CA PRO A 131 4.36 6.52 7.25
C PRO A 131 3.47 7.64 6.73
N LYS A 132 4.05 8.82 6.56
CA LYS A 132 3.32 10.04 6.20
C LYS A 132 2.44 9.91 4.94
N GLY A 133 2.64 8.89 4.11
CA GLY A 133 1.75 8.55 2.99
C GLY A 133 0.44 7.81 3.38
N ILE A 134 0.37 7.17 4.54
CA ILE A 134 -0.80 6.38 5.00
C ILE A 134 -1.44 7.01 6.26
N THR A 135 -0.93 8.13 6.78
CA THR A 135 -1.41 8.72 8.05
C THR A 135 -2.85 9.21 7.96
N LEU A 136 -3.79 8.40 8.42
CA LEU A 136 -4.92 8.94 9.16
C LEU A 136 -4.30 9.57 10.43
N GLU A 137 -4.30 10.89 10.60
CA GLU A 137 -3.93 11.51 11.90
C GLU A 137 -4.82 10.89 12.97
N PHE A 138 -4.28 9.89 13.65
CA PHE A 138 -4.66 9.61 15.01
C PHE A 138 -4.06 10.75 15.80
N ASP A 139 -4.92 11.53 16.45
CA ASP A 139 -4.51 12.60 17.34
C ASP A 139 -3.54 11.99 18.37
N ASP A 140 -2.29 12.42 18.34
CA ASP A 140 -1.18 11.83 19.13
C ASP A 140 -1.31 12.15 20.64
N GLY A 141 -2.44 12.71 21.06
CA GLY A 141 -2.64 13.38 22.34
C GLY A 141 -2.99 12.51 23.55
N ASP A 142 -3.21 11.19 23.41
CA ASP A 142 -3.63 10.38 24.56
C ASP A 142 -2.85 9.06 24.69
N ALA A 143 -1.89 9.03 25.63
CA ALA A 143 -1.11 7.85 25.98
C ALA A 143 -2.00 6.65 26.38
N ALA A 144 -3.19 6.92 26.95
CA ALA A 144 -4.15 5.89 27.32
C ALA A 144 -4.81 5.21 26.11
N ALA A 145 -4.96 5.93 24.99
CA ALA A 145 -5.46 5.37 23.74
C ALA A 145 -4.42 4.46 23.06
N LYS A 146 -3.13 4.83 23.12
CA LYS A 146 -2.01 4.00 22.64
C LYS A 146 -1.91 2.69 23.43
N GLU A 147 -2.08 2.73 24.75
CA GLU A 147 -2.11 1.56 25.63
C GLU A 147 -3.24 0.58 25.24
N LYS A 148 -4.45 1.10 24.97
CA LYS A 148 -5.63 0.30 24.56
C LYS A 148 -5.55 -0.29 23.15
N MET A 149 -4.60 0.15 22.33
CA MET A 149 -4.35 -0.37 20.98
C MET A 149 -3.19 -1.39 20.94
N ARG A 150 -2.52 -1.65 22.07
CA ARG A 150 -1.45 -2.65 22.17
C ARG A 150 -1.97 -4.03 21.71
N GLY A 151 -1.29 -4.62 20.73
CA GLY A 151 -1.62 -5.94 20.19
C GLY A 151 -2.79 -5.97 19.18
N LYS A 152 -3.37 -4.82 18.84
CA LYS A 152 -4.43 -4.75 17.82
C LYS A 152 -3.84 -4.58 16.43
N LYS A 153 -4.37 -5.31 15.46
CA LYS A 153 -4.04 -5.14 14.04
C LYS A 153 -4.89 -4.01 13.45
N GLY A 154 -4.23 -3.01 12.89
CA GLY A 154 -4.87 -2.00 12.04
C GLY A 154 -5.11 -2.58 10.65
N ARG A 155 -6.25 -2.22 10.04
CA ARG A 155 -6.63 -2.64 8.70
C ARG A 155 -7.23 -1.47 7.92
N VAL A 156 -6.72 -1.22 6.72
CA VAL A 156 -7.24 -0.24 5.76
C VAL A 156 -7.62 -0.97 4.50
N GLU A 157 -8.84 -0.76 4.00
CA GLU A 157 -9.30 -1.33 2.74
C GLU A 157 -9.55 -0.22 1.71
N ILE A 158 -9.02 -0.42 0.52
CA ILE A 158 -9.23 0.46 -0.62
C ILE A 158 -9.86 -0.36 -1.72
N SER A 159 -11.03 0.07 -2.20
CA SER A 159 -11.68 -0.55 -3.34
C SER A 159 -11.66 0.43 -4.52
N TYR A 160 -11.08 -0.01 -5.62
CA TYR A 160 -11.01 0.76 -6.85
C TYR A 160 -12.16 0.37 -7.76
N SER A 161 -12.75 1.39 -8.38
CA SER A 161 -13.79 1.21 -9.40
C SER A 161 -13.57 2.22 -10.50
N THR A 162 -13.99 1.88 -11.73
CA THR A 162 -13.99 2.80 -12.87
C THR A 162 -12.59 3.29 -13.26
N TYR A 163 -11.67 2.37 -13.50
CA TYR A 163 -10.36 2.73 -14.04
C TYR A 163 -10.49 3.43 -15.40
N ARG A 164 -9.79 4.56 -15.55
CA ARG A 164 -9.60 5.23 -16.85
C ARG A 164 -8.11 5.39 -17.11
N VAL A 165 -7.60 4.60 -18.05
CA VAL A 165 -6.16 4.49 -18.34
C VAL A 165 -5.81 5.34 -19.55
N ASN A 166 -4.59 5.89 -19.58
CA ASN A 166 -4.02 6.65 -20.70
C ASN A 166 -4.88 7.84 -21.19
N GLN A 167 -5.56 8.53 -20.28
CA GLN A 167 -6.48 9.64 -20.60
C GLN A 167 -5.79 10.98 -20.94
N GLY A 168 -4.45 11.05 -20.97
CA GLY A 168 -3.77 12.33 -21.21
C GLY A 168 -3.96 13.37 -20.10
N ILE A 169 -3.91 12.93 -18.83
CA ILE A 169 -4.13 13.80 -17.65
C ILE A 169 -3.13 14.98 -17.65
N ALA A 170 -3.67 16.21 -17.58
CA ALA A 170 -2.88 17.44 -17.57
C ALA A 170 -2.05 17.59 -16.29
N ASP A 171 -0.86 18.18 -16.42
CA ASP A 171 0.08 18.36 -15.30
C ASP A 171 -0.47 19.27 -14.20
N ALA A 172 -1.34 20.22 -14.56
CA ALA A 172 -2.00 21.12 -13.63
C ALA A 172 -2.83 20.39 -12.57
N ILE A 173 -3.30 19.16 -12.85
CA ILE A 173 -4.03 18.36 -11.87
C ILE A 173 -3.12 18.01 -10.70
N PHE A 174 -1.81 17.83 -10.87
CA PHE A 174 -0.89 17.41 -9.80
C PHE A 174 -0.26 18.58 -9.02
N ARG A 175 -0.69 19.81 -9.29
CA ARG A 175 -0.32 20.98 -8.50
C ARG A 175 -1.17 21.08 -7.24
#